data_AF-A0A4V0ZGG9-F1
#
_entry.id   AF-A0A4V0ZGG9-F1
#
_cell.length_a   1.000
_cell.length_b   1.000
_cell.length_c   1.000
_cell.angle_alpha   90.00
_cell.angle_beta   90.00
_cell.angle_gamma   90.00
#
_symmetry.space_group_name_H-M   'P 1'
#
loop_
_entity.id
_entity.type
_entity.pdbx_description
1 polymer ?
#
loop_
_entity_poly.entity_id
_entity_poly.type
_entity_poly.pdbx_seq_one_letter_code
_entity_poly.pdbx_strand_id
1 'polypeptide(L)' 'MSDLNQETFCNCFGCDRPIHVGERVHSISYTREKIVSSNSVQPDYAEALGTWCSPCFAELLKKGSCDVAVEHFISED' A
#
# COMPACT_ATOMS: atom_id res chain seq x y z
N MET A 1 10.12 -31.24 -11.20
CA MET A 1 9.82 -30.36 -10.05
C MET A 1 8.41 -29.88 -10.27
N SER A 2 7.47 -30.32 -9.45
CA SER A 2 6.06 -29.96 -9.58
C SER A 2 5.91 -28.47 -9.30
N ASP A 3 5.39 -27.73 -10.28
CA ASP A 3 4.81 -26.40 -10.08
C ASP A 3 3.76 -26.51 -8.98
N LEU A 4 4.16 -26.22 -7.74
CA LEU A 4 3.23 -26.00 -6.65
C LEU A 4 2.44 -24.77 -7.07
N ASN A 5 1.14 -24.95 -7.34
CA ASN A 5 0.15 -23.89 -7.50
C ASN A 5 0.40 -22.79 -6.46
N GLN A 6 1.18 -21.78 -6.83
CA GLN A 6 1.48 -20.68 -5.92
C GLN A 6 0.24 -19.81 -5.86
N GLU A 7 -0.47 -19.89 -4.73
CA GLU A 7 -1.64 -19.06 -4.47
C GLU A 7 -1.31 -17.59 -4.71
N THR A 8 -2.11 -16.94 -5.56
CA THR A 8 -1.99 -15.51 -5.84
C THR A 8 -2.65 -14.73 -4.72
N PHE A 9 -1.89 -13.84 -4.09
CA PHE A 9 -2.40 -12.92 -3.08
C PHE A 9 -3.15 -11.73 -3.73
N CYS A 10 -2.50 -11.05 -4.67
CA CYS A 10 -3.06 -9.95 -5.44
C CYS A 10 -2.25 -9.71 -6.72
N ASN A 11 -2.61 -8.71 -7.51
CA ASN A 11 -1.78 -8.23 -8.62
C ASN A 11 -1.01 -6.98 -8.19
N CYS A 12 0.23 -6.85 -8.67
CA CYS A 12 1.06 -5.68 -8.45
C CYS A 12 0.41 -4.44 -9.05
N PHE A 13 0.14 -3.41 -8.26
CA PHE A 13 -0.52 -2.18 -8.69
C PHE A 13 0.25 -1.42 -9.79
N GLY A 14 1.56 -1.62 -9.89
CA GLY A 14 2.40 -0.94 -10.89
C GLY A 14 2.55 -1.67 -12.23
N CYS A 15 2.29 -2.97 -12.31
CA CYS A 15 2.53 -3.75 -13.53
C CYS A 15 1.57 -4.93 -13.76
N ASP A 16 0.53 -5.07 -12.94
CA ASP A 16 -0.50 -6.11 -12.96
C ASP A 16 -0.02 -7.56 -12.88
N ARG A 17 1.29 -7.81 -12.68
CA ARG A 17 1.78 -9.18 -12.48
C ARG A 17 1.14 -9.79 -11.23
N PRO A 18 0.82 -11.09 -11.22
CA PRO A 18 0.42 -11.76 -10.00
C PRO A 18 1.56 -11.73 -8.97
N ILE A 19 1.19 -11.48 -7.73
CA ILE A 19 2.03 -11.57 -6.54
C ILE A 19 1.58 -12.81 -5.79
N HIS A 20 2.50 -13.74 -5.56
CA HIS A 20 2.22 -14.99 -4.89
C HIS A 20 2.45 -14.92 -3.38
N VAL A 21 1.74 -15.76 -2.62
CA VAL A 21 1.94 -15.92 -1.19
C VAL A 21 3.40 -16.29 -0.90
N GLY A 22 4.02 -15.55 0.04
CA GLY A 22 5.43 -15.71 0.42
C GLY A 22 6.40 -14.78 -0.31
N GLU A 23 5.97 -14.05 -1.34
CA GLU A 23 6.78 -12.98 -1.92
C GLU A 23 6.94 -11.78 -0.96
N ARG A 24 8.08 -11.10 -1.05
CA ARG A 24 8.27 -9.80 -0.37
C ARG A 24 7.72 -8.69 -1.24
N VAL A 25 6.90 -7.83 -0.63
CA VAL A 25 6.19 -6.75 -1.32
C VAL A 25 6.27 -5.45 -0.53
N HIS A 26 5.88 -4.37 -1.18
CA HIS A 26 5.71 -3.06 -0.55
C HIS A 26 4.25 -2.65 -0.69
N SER A 27 3.60 -2.29 0.42
CA SER A 27 2.23 -1.79 0.42
C SER A 27 2.22 -0.33 0.85
N ILE A 28 1.36 0.46 0.22
CA ILE A 28 1.04 1.81 0.68
C ILE A 28 -0.35 1.75 1.30
N SER A 29 -0.47 2.26 2.52
CA SER A 29 -1.73 2.38 3.22
C SER A 29 -1.99 3.84 3.58
N TYR A 30 -3.26 4.22 3.53
CA TYR A 30 -3.74 5.44 4.16
C TYR A 30 -4.23 5.11 5.56
N THR A 31 -3.80 5.88 6.55
CA THR A 31 -4.31 5.80 7.92
C THR A 31 -4.82 7.16 8.36
N ARG A 32 -5.91 7.17 9.12
CA ARG A 32 -6.39 8.34 9.83
C ARG A 32 -6.31 8.08 11.32
N GLU A 33 -5.79 9.07 12.01
CA GLU A 33 -5.46 8.99 13.42
C GLU A 33 -5.98 10.21 14.16
N LYS A 34 -6.46 10.00 15.38
CA LYS A 34 -6.89 11.04 16.31
C LYS A 34 -5.82 11.22 17.38
N ILE A 35 -5.33 12.44 17.53
CA ILE A 35 -4.48 12.82 18.68
C ILE A 35 -5.41 12.96 19.90
N VAL A 36 -5.29 12.05 20.86
CA VAL A 36 -6.16 12.04 22.05
C VAL A 36 -5.54 12.78 23.23
N SER A 37 -4.21 12.93 23.26
CA SER A 37 -3.47 13.73 24.24
C SER A 37 -2.11 14.15 23.69
N SER A 38 -1.32 14.90 24.47
CA SER A 38 0.05 15.30 24.12
C SER A 38 1.03 14.13 23.90
N ASN A 39 0.66 12.92 24.34
CA ASN A 39 1.50 11.74 24.28
C ASN A 39 0.77 10.49 23.78
N SER A 40 -0.41 10.64 23.18
CA SER A 40 -1.22 9.52 22.72
C SER A 40 -1.93 9.85 21.42
N VAL A 41 -1.80 8.91 20.48
CA VAL A 41 -2.45 8.92 19.16
C VAL A 41 -3.21 7.60 19.05
N GLN A 42 -4.43 7.67 18.53
CA GLN A 42 -5.30 6.52 18.33
C GLN A 42 -5.71 6.43 16.86
N PRO A 43 -5.44 5.33 16.15
CA PRO A 43 -5.95 5.13 14.80
C PRO A 43 -7.46 4.91 14.83
N ASP A 44 -8.19 5.53 13.91
CA ASP A 44 -9.64 5.34 13.75
C ASP A 44 -10.02 4.74 12.41
N TYR A 45 -9.12 4.79 11.42
CA TYR A 45 -9.34 4.24 10.09
C TYR A 45 -8.01 3.86 9.42
N ALA A 46 -8.04 2.78 8.64
CA ALA A 46 -6.93 2.36 7.79
C ALA A 46 -7.45 1.70 6.53
N GLU A 47 -6.84 2.02 5.39
CA GLU A 47 -7.14 1.45 4.08
C GLU A 47 -5.84 1.16 3.31
N ALA A 48 -5.79 0.01 2.64
CA ALA A 48 -4.69 -0.31 1.73
C ALA A 48 -4.94 0.34 0.36
N LEU A 49 -4.02 1.20 -0.08
CA LEU A 49 -4.10 1.88 -1.38
C LEU A 49 -3.53 1.02 -2.52
N GLY A 50 -2.63 0.09 -2.21
CA GLY A 50 -2.05 -0.81 -3.22
C GLY A 50 -0.88 -1.62 -2.70
N THR A 51 -0.51 -2.63 -3.46
CA THR A 51 0.67 -3.49 -3.22
C THR A 51 1.53 -3.53 -4.49
N TRP A 52 2.83 -3.30 -4.34
CA TRP A 52 3.82 -3.30 -5.42
C TRP A 52 4.87 -4.37 -5.18
N CYS A 53 5.35 -4.96 -6.28
CA CYS A 53 6.61 -5.68 -6.26
C CYS A 53 7.80 -4.71 -6.11
N SER A 54 8.93 -5.19 -5.59
CA SER A 54 10.10 -4.36 -5.32
C SER A 54 10.60 -3.53 -6.52
N PRO A 55 10.65 -4.04 -7.77
CA PRO A 55 11.01 -3.23 -8.92
C PRO A 55 10.07 -2.04 -9.13
N CYS A 56 8.76 -2.26 -9.13
CA CYS A 56 7.79 -1.18 -9.35
C CYS A 56 7.80 -0.17 -8.21
N PHE A 57 7.99 -0.62 -6.96
CA PHE A 57 8.10 0.29 -5.83
C PHE A 57 9.37 1.14 -5.89
N ALA A 58 10.50 0.59 -6.33
CA ALA A 58 11.73 1.36 -6.54
C ALA A 58 11.56 2.45 -7.60
N GLU A 59 10.84 2.16 -8.70
CA GLU A 59 10.52 3.15 -9.72
C GLU A 59 9.55 4.22 -9.18
N LEU A 60 8.58 3.84 -8.35
CA LEU A 60 7.70 4.79 -7.67
C LEU A 60 8.51 5.78 -6.81
N LEU A 61 9.45 5.28 -6.00
CA LEU A 61 10.32 6.13 -5.18
C LEU A 61 11.19 7.09 -6.01
N LYS A 62 11.73 6.61 -7.15
CA LYS A 62 12.57 7.43 -8.05
C LYS A 62 11.82 8.58 -8.71
N LYS A 63 10.50 8.44 -8.92
CA LYS A 63 9.68 9.50 -9.53
C LYS A 63 9.56 10.73 -8.64
N GLY A 64 9.96 10.66 -7.36
CA GLY A 64 10.17 11.84 -6.50
C GLY A 64 8.89 12.57 -6.07
N SER A 65 7.75 12.32 -6.71
CA SER A 65 6.44 12.82 -6.32
C SER A 65 5.64 11.70 -5.64
N CYS A 66 5.84 11.54 -4.34
CA CYS A 66 4.74 11.11 -3.47
C CYS A 66 3.88 12.36 -3.18
N ASP A 67 3.38 13.02 -4.22
CA ASP A 67 2.25 13.91 -4.08
C ASP A 67 1.05 12.97 -3.89
N VAL A 68 0.84 12.54 -2.64
CA VAL A 68 -0.41 11.87 -2.27
C VAL A 68 -1.47 12.88 -2.61
N ALA A 69 -2.21 12.68 -3.71
CA ALA A 69 -3.27 13.57 -4.15
C ALA A 69 -4.34 13.62 -3.06
N VAL A 70 -4.19 14.55 -2.12
CA VAL A 70 -5.04 14.71 -0.93
C VAL A 70 -6.48 15.01 -1.34
N GLU A 71 -6.67 15.43 -2.58
CA GLU A 71 -7.93 15.69 -3.27
C GLU A 71 -8.85 14.47 -3.45
N HIS A 72 -8.38 13.24 -3.18
CA HIS A 72 -9.24 12.06 -3.02
C HIS A 72 -9.76 11.84 -1.58
N PHE A 73 -9.23 12.56 -0.58
CA PHE A 73 -9.79 12.58 0.77
C PHE A 73 -10.92 13.60 0.80
N ILE A 74 -12.11 13.15 0.40
CA ILE A 74 -13.33 13.90 0.67
C ILE A 74 -13.47 13.97 2.18
N SER A 75 -13.35 15.18 2.75
CA SER A 75 -13.78 15.43 4.11
C SER A 75 -15.28 15.22 4.18
N GLU A 76 -15.72 14.07 4.67
CA GLU A 76 -17.07 13.92 5.17
C GLU A 76 -17.12 14.68 6.51
N ASP A 77 -17.72 15.88 6.49
CA ASP A 77 -18.15 16.62 7.69
C ASP A 77 -19.18 15.80 8.50
#